data_AF-A0A7X8BMZ1-F1
#
_entry.id   AF-A0A7X8BMZ1-F1
#
_cell.length_a   1.000
_cell.length_b   1.000
_cell.length_c   1.000
_cell.angle_alpha   90.00
_cell.angle_beta   90.00
_cell.angle_gamma   90.00
#
_symmetry.space_group_name_H-M   'P 1'
#
loop_
_entity.id
_entity.type
_entity.pdbx_description
1 polymer ?
#
loop_
_entity_poly.entity_id
_entity_poly.type
_entity_poly.pdbx_seq_one_letter_code
_entity_poly.pdbx_strand_id
1 'polypeptide(L)' 'MPTWKYTDKNMSKEKAEESLKAIKSACFGCDTHNADCSIAKAAEEVSDMLRCETMQTQPAR' A
#
# COMPACT_ATOMS: atom_id res chain seq x y z
N MET A 1 10.47 -8.56 1.38
CA MET A 1 10.18 -7.76 0.18
C MET A 1 8.87 -8.21 -0.42
N PRO A 2 7.85 -7.38 -0.39
CA PRO A 2 6.52 -7.71 -0.85
C PRO A 2 6.49 -7.54 -2.38
N THR A 3 5.66 -8.36 -3.01
CA THR A 3 5.51 -8.39 -4.46
C THR A 3 4.31 -7.57 -4.85
N TRP A 4 4.48 -6.69 -5.84
CA TRP A 4 3.36 -5.95 -6.39
C TRP A 4 2.56 -6.82 -7.35
N LYS A 5 1.29 -7.11 -6.99
CA LYS A 5 0.43 -8.07 -7.66
C LYS A 5 0.15 -7.81 -9.15
N TYR A 6 0.39 -6.60 -9.65
CA TYR A 6 0.10 -6.23 -11.04
C TYR A 6 1.29 -6.40 -11.98
N THR A 7 2.51 -6.50 -11.44
CA THR A 7 3.72 -6.57 -12.25
C THR A 7 4.66 -7.69 -11.82
N ASP A 8 4.30 -8.44 -10.77
CA ASP A 8 5.13 -9.44 -10.09
C ASP A 8 6.51 -8.92 -9.69
N LYS A 9 6.67 -7.59 -9.61
CA LYS A 9 7.92 -6.96 -9.20
C LYS A 9 8.01 -6.91 -7.69
N ASN A 10 9.15 -7.32 -7.17
CA ASN A 10 9.51 -7.07 -5.78
C ASN A 10 9.71 -5.57 -5.58
N MET A 11 9.00 -5.00 -4.61
CA MET A 11 9.12 -3.60 -4.24
C MET A 11 9.89 -3.51 -2.92
N SER A 12 10.77 -2.51 -2.82
CA SER A 12 11.35 -2.17 -1.52
C SER A 12 10.32 -1.45 -0.67
N LYS A 13 10.43 -1.61 0.65
CA LYS A 13 9.58 -0.91 1.63
C LYS A 13 9.59 0.60 1.39
N GLU A 14 10.77 1.18 1.26
CA GLU A 14 10.97 2.62 0.98
C GLU A 14 10.20 3.06 -0.27
N LYS A 15 10.27 2.27 -1.35
CA LYS A 15 9.55 2.60 -2.59
C LYS A 15 8.04 2.53 -2.41
N ALA A 16 7.54 1.57 -1.63
CA ALA A 16 6.12 1.45 -1.31
C ALA A 16 5.64 2.61 -0.41
N GLU A 17 6.44 3.04 0.57
CA GLU A 17 6.15 4.19 1.44
C GLU A 17 6.07 5.50 0.64
N GLU A 18 7.06 5.76 -0.24
CA GLU A 18 7.07 6.93 -1.13
C GLU A 18 5.87 6.91 -2.08
N SER A 19 5.51 5.73 -2.59
CA SER A 19 4.33 5.58 -3.47
C SER A 19 3.04 5.87 -2.72
N LEU A 20 2.89 5.37 -1.48
CA LEU A 20 1.72 5.64 -0.65
C LEU A 20 1.57 7.14 -0.34
N LYS A 21 2.68 7.83 -0.06
CA LYS A 21 2.70 9.28 0.17
C LYS A 21 2.23 10.04 -1.07
N ALA A 22 2.72 9.67 -2.25
CA ALA A 22 2.31 10.29 -3.51
C ALA A 22 0.81 10.08 -3.79
N ILE A 23 0.28 8.87 -3.57
CA ILE A 23 -1.15 8.57 -3.75
C ILE A 23 -2.01 9.40 -2.79
N LYS A 24 -1.63 9.47 -1.50
CA LYS A 24 -2.33 10.28 -0.51
C LYS A 24 -2.30 11.78 -0.85
N SER A 25 -1.18 12.26 -1.39
CA SER A 25 -1.05 13.65 -1.84
C SER A 25 -1.88 13.97 -3.09
N ALA A 26 -2.10 12.99 -3.96
CA ALA A 26 -2.94 13.13 -5.14
C ALA A 26 -4.45 13.01 -4.83
N CYS A 27 -4.81 12.62 -3.60
CA CYS A 27 -6.19 12.57 -3.17
C CYS A 27 -6.82 13.97 -3.15
N PHE A 28 -8.00 14.10 -3.75
CA PHE A 28 -8.77 15.35 -3.77
C PHE A 28 -9.51 15.65 -2.45
N GLY A 29 -9.26 14.87 -1.39
CA GLY A 29 -9.85 15.09 -0.07
C GLY A 29 -11.31 14.65 0.02
N CYS A 30 -11.64 13.43 -0.41
CA CYS A 30 -12.98 12.88 -0.22
C CYS A 30 -13.37 12.87 1.28
N ASP A 31 -14.54 13.39 1.64
CA ASP A 31 -15.06 13.31 3.01
C ASP A 31 -15.26 11.87 3.48
N THR A 32 -15.69 10.99 2.57
CA THR A 32 -15.80 9.55 2.81
C THR A 32 -15.43 8.82 1.53
N HIS A 33 -14.54 7.83 1.62
CA HIS A 33 -14.19 7.02 0.46
C HIS A 33 -15.32 6.06 0.11
N ASN A 34 -15.88 6.23 -1.08
CA ASN A 34 -16.66 5.18 -1.72
C ASN A 34 -15.73 4.01 -2.11
N ALA A 35 -16.24 2.78 -2.08
CA ALA A 35 -15.55 1.58 -2.57
C ALA A 35 -15.06 1.71 -4.04
N ASP A 36 -15.73 2.55 -4.83
CA ASP A 36 -15.36 2.84 -6.22
C ASP A 36 -14.31 3.96 -6.37
N CYS A 37 -13.77 4.49 -5.28
CA CYS A 37 -12.71 5.51 -5.35
C CYS A 37 -11.37 4.88 -5.74
N SER A 38 -10.95 5.07 -6.99
CA SER A 38 -9.69 4.53 -7.52
C SER A 38 -8.45 4.93 -6.70
N ILE A 39 -8.43 6.14 -6.13
CA ILE A 39 -7.31 6.62 -5.30
C ILE A 39 -7.29 5.88 -3.95
N ALA A 40 -8.45 5.72 -3.33
CA ALA A 40 -8.57 4.99 -2.07
C ALA A 40 -8.15 3.52 -2.23
N LYS A 41 -8.62 2.87 -3.31
CA LYS A 41 -8.24 1.51 -3.66
C LYS A 41 -6.73 1.37 -3.85
N ALA A 42 -6.11 2.28 -4.62
CA ALA A 42 -4.67 2.25 -4.82
C ALA A 42 -3.88 2.45 -3.50
N ALA A 43 -4.34 3.36 -2.64
CA ALA A 43 -3.72 3.58 -1.33
C ALA A 43 -3.83 2.35 -0.41
N GLU A 44 -4.97 1.66 -0.43
CA GLU A 44 -5.19 0.41 0.33
C GLU A 44 -4.27 -0.70 -0.15
N GLU A 45 -4.19 -0.93 -1.47
CA GLU A 45 -3.35 -1.99 -2.04
C GLU A 45 -1.85 -1.79 -1.73
N VAL A 46 -1.37 -0.54 -1.71
CA VAL A 46 0.00 -0.24 -1.30
C VAL A 46 0.18 -0.35 0.23
N SER A 47 -0.84 0.03 1.01
CA SER A 47 -0.80 -0.11 2.47
C SER A 47 -0.76 -1.57 2.91
N ASP A 48 -1.49 -2.45 2.23
CA ASP A 48 -1.48 -3.89 2.50
C ASP A 48 -0.12 -4.52 2.20
N MET A 49 0.52 -4.06 1.13
CA MET A 49 1.89 -4.45 0.79
C MET A 49 2.87 -4.17 1.96
N LEU A 50 2.75 -3.00 2.59
CA LEU A 50 3.56 -2.60 3.75
C LEU A 50 3.20 -3.39 5.02
N ARG A 51 1.93 -3.77 5.18
CA ARG A 51 1.46 -4.58 6.32
C ARG A 51 1.98 -6.02 6.26
N CYS A 52 2.03 -6.63 5.09
CA CYS A 52 2.49 -8.02 4.91
C CYS A 52 3.98 -8.24 5.27
N GLU A 53 4.84 -7.22 5.17
CA GLU A 53 6.22 -7.34 5.67
C GLU A 53 6.31 -7.37 7.20
N THR A 54 5.31 -6.80 7.90
CA THR A 54 5.33 -6.68 9.37
C THR A 54 4.96 -8.01 10.05
N MET A 55 4.45 -9.01 9.30
CA MET A 55 4.08 -10.33 9.84
C MET A 55 5.19 -11.39 9.72
N GLN A 56 6.33 -11.10 9.07
CA GLN A 56 7.42 -12.08 8.91
C GLN A 56 8.45 -12.06 10.06
N THR A 57 8.27 -11.24 11.10
CA THR A 57 9.20 -11.11 12.24
C THR A 57 8.60 -11.43 13.61
N GLN A 58 7.43 -12.08 13.70
CA GLN A 58 6.97 -12.62 14.99
C GLN A 58 7.55 -14.02 15.22
N PRO A 59 8.50 -14.23 16.16
CA PRO A 59 8.87 -15.58 16.57
C PRO A 59 7.70 -16.22 17.31
N ALA A 60 7.37 -17.45 16.93
CA ALA A 60 6.46 -18.30 17.68
C ALA A 60 6.98 -18.44 19.12
N ARG A 61 6.08 -18.17 20.07
CA ARG A 61 6.33 -18.26 21.51
C ARG A 61 6.47 -19.70 21.96
#